data_AF-A0A3Q1FFL8-F1
#
_entry.id   AF-A0A3Q1FFL8-F1
#
_cell.length_a   1.000
_cell.length_b   1.000
_cell.length_c   1.000
_cell.angle_alpha   90.00
_cell.angle_beta   90.00
_cell.angle_gamma   90.00
#
_symmetry.space_group_name_H-M   'P 1'
#
loop_
_entity.id
_entity.type
_entity.pdbx_description
1 polymer ?
#
loop_
_entity_poly.entity_id
_entity_poly.type
_entity_poly.pdbx_seq_one_letter_code
_entity_poly.pdbx_strand_id
1 'polypeptide(L)'
;MFCRTDQQSICYLCPVDEHKGHDTVSAAAERTERQRELEVSRQNIQQRIVLSLFLLKLLQQQLEAINGSAGKAVKDSEEMFTHMIHLIVKTSRNVEQQIRSQQETEVSGVKELQEKLEQEIRELKRKDAELKQLSDTPDHNQFLHNYPSVSALSESTHSSSIHIRPLRYFEDVTAAVKELRDKIQDIVRDTWTNISLTQLDASLSDSQAEPKSRAGFLKHSCRITLDPNTAHRNLNLLLSEGNRKVTYTDQQQSYSDHPDRFTEWCQVLSRESLTGRCYWEVEWRGGRYGEVCVSVVYKNISRGSRLRPKLSHMQPFLRLCELKFNVVALCK
;
A
#
# COMPACT_ATOMS: atom_id res chain seq x y z
N MET A 1 -32.30 -52.11 -24.01
CA MET A 1 -32.47 -50.78 -24.64
C MET A 1 -32.24 -49.71 -23.57
N PHE A 2 -32.01 -48.46 -23.93
CA PHE A 2 -31.91 -47.35 -22.99
C PHE A 2 -32.89 -46.26 -23.39
N CYS A 3 -33.71 -45.81 -22.45
CA CYS A 3 -34.60 -44.68 -22.65
C CYS A 3 -33.88 -43.40 -22.21
N ARG A 4 -33.62 -42.48 -23.14
CA ARG A 4 -32.99 -41.18 -22.85
C ARG A 4 -33.94 -40.24 -22.14
N THR A 5 -35.25 -40.33 -22.41
CA THR A 5 -36.25 -39.52 -21.72
C THR A 5 -36.24 -39.80 -20.22
N ASP A 6 -36.19 -41.08 -19.84
CA ASP A 6 -36.28 -41.50 -18.44
C ASP A 6 -34.92 -41.88 -17.81
N GLN A 7 -33.83 -41.76 -18.58
CA GLN A 7 -32.44 -42.06 -18.17
C GLN A 7 -32.25 -43.45 -17.54
N GLN A 8 -32.94 -44.47 -18.04
CA GLN A 8 -32.89 -45.82 -17.48
C GLN A 8 -32.74 -46.92 -18.54
N SER A 9 -32.20 -48.06 -18.10
CA SER A 9 -32.13 -49.27 -18.93
C SER A 9 -33.49 -49.96 -18.94
N ILE A 10 -33.98 -50.27 -20.13
CA ILE A 10 -35.30 -50.89 -20.35
C ILE A 10 -35.17 -52.17 -21.18
N CYS A 11 -36.13 -53.10 -21.05
CA CYS A 11 -36.15 -54.33 -21.84
C CYS A 11 -36.54 -54.04 -23.31
N TYR A 12 -36.57 -55.06 -24.17
CA TYR A 12 -36.86 -54.88 -25.61
C TYR A 12 -38.35 -54.63 -25.93
N LEU A 13 -39.27 -54.94 -25.00
CA LEU A 13 -40.72 -54.75 -25.15
C LEU A 13 -41.20 -53.38 -24.64
N CYS A 14 -40.51 -52.79 -23.66
CA CYS A 14 -40.85 -51.48 -23.09
C CYS A 14 -41.07 -50.35 -24.12
N PRO A 15 -40.32 -50.25 -25.25
CA PRO A 15 -40.53 -49.17 -26.22
C PRO A 15 -41.87 -49.21 -26.97
N VAL A 16 -42.56 -50.36 -27.01
CA VAL A 16 -43.86 -50.48 -27.71
C VAL A 16 -45.06 -50.29 -26.80
N ASP A 17 -44.85 -50.21 -25.49
CA ASP A 17 -45.88 -50.08 -24.47
C ASP A 17 -45.59 -48.88 -23.55
N GLU A 18 -45.00 -49.10 -22.36
CA GLU A 18 -44.77 -48.07 -21.33
C GLU A 18 -43.90 -46.88 -21.79
N HIS A 19 -42.93 -47.10 -22.68
CA HIS A 19 -42.02 -46.06 -23.19
C HIS A 19 -42.34 -45.68 -24.65
N LYS A 20 -43.59 -45.87 -25.07
CA LYS A 20 -44.04 -45.56 -26.44
C LYS A 20 -43.94 -44.07 -26.73
N GLY A 21 -43.14 -43.72 -27.73
CA GLY A 21 -42.87 -42.34 -28.14
C GLY A 21 -41.74 -41.66 -27.37
N HIS A 22 -41.07 -42.36 -26.44
CA HIS A 22 -39.86 -41.86 -25.80
C HIS A 22 -38.63 -42.06 -26.70
N ASP A 23 -37.57 -41.28 -26.50
CA ASP A 23 -36.30 -41.46 -27.22
C ASP A 23 -35.59 -42.70 -26.68
N THR A 24 -35.75 -43.84 -27.38
CA THR A 24 -35.14 -45.11 -27.01
C THR A 24 -34.05 -45.50 -27.99
N VAL A 25 -32.86 -45.80 -27.46
CA VAL A 25 -31.68 -46.21 -28.22
C VAL A 25 -31.12 -47.54 -27.72
N SER A 26 -30.18 -48.15 -28.44
CA SER A 26 -29.46 -49.31 -27.90
C SER A 26 -28.53 -48.87 -26.77
N ALA A 27 -28.34 -49.73 -25.77
CA ALA A 27 -27.44 -49.42 -24.65
C ALA A 27 -25.99 -49.22 -25.12
N ALA A 28 -25.57 -49.90 -26.19
CA ALA A 28 -24.26 -49.72 -26.81
C ALA A 28 -24.10 -48.33 -27.47
N ALA A 29 -25.14 -47.86 -28.16
CA ALA A 29 -25.15 -46.52 -28.76
C ALA A 29 -25.12 -45.42 -27.68
N GLU A 30 -25.95 -45.54 -26.63
CA GLU A 30 -25.93 -44.59 -25.51
C GLU A 30 -24.58 -44.57 -24.79
N ARG A 31 -24.01 -45.74 -24.50
CA ARG A 31 -22.68 -45.84 -23.87
C ARG A 31 -21.63 -45.11 -24.70
N THR A 32 -21.66 -45.24 -26.03
CA THR A 32 -20.70 -44.58 -26.92
C THR A 32 -20.83 -43.06 -26.86
N GLU A 33 -22.06 -42.55 -26.79
CA GLU A 33 -22.32 -41.11 -26.63
C GLU A 33 -21.81 -40.59 -25.28
N ARG A 34 -22.20 -41.24 -24.18
CA ARG A 34 -21.75 -40.88 -22.81
C ARG A 34 -20.24 -41.01 -22.65
N GLN A 35 -19.62 -41.98 -23.30
CA GLN A 35 -18.16 -42.13 -23.31
C GLN A 35 -17.47 -40.93 -24.01
N ARG A 36 -18.04 -40.41 -25.10
CA ARG A 36 -17.53 -39.19 -25.75
C ARG A 36 -17.70 -37.95 -24.87
N GLU A 37 -18.86 -37.77 -24.23
CA GLU A 37 -19.11 -36.68 -23.28
C GLU A 37 -18.12 -36.71 -22.11
N LEU A 38 -17.87 -37.90 -21.54
CA LEU A 38 -16.91 -38.10 -20.46
C LEU A 38 -15.49 -37.74 -20.89
N GLU A 39 -15.06 -38.09 -22.10
CA GLU A 39 -13.72 -37.78 -22.60
C GLU A 39 -13.53 -36.26 -22.77
N VAL A 40 -14.54 -35.55 -23.28
CA VAL A 40 -14.53 -34.08 -23.36
C VAL A 40 -14.44 -33.44 -21.97
N SER A 41 -15.21 -33.95 -21.00
CA SER A 41 -15.17 -33.48 -19.61
C SER A 41 -13.80 -33.74 -18.97
N ARG A 42 -13.21 -34.92 -19.20
CA ARG A 42 -11.88 -35.30 -18.73
C ARG A 42 -10.81 -34.37 -19.30
N GLN A 43 -10.84 -34.08 -20.60
CA GLN A 43 -9.91 -33.16 -21.25
C GLN A 43 -10.02 -31.74 -20.67
N ASN A 44 -11.23 -31.26 -20.39
CA ASN A 44 -11.43 -29.96 -19.74
C ASN A 44 -10.79 -29.93 -18.34
N ILE A 45 -11.00 -30.96 -17.52
CA ILE A 45 -10.38 -31.06 -16.18
C ILE A 45 -8.86 -31.08 -16.29
N GLN A 46 -8.29 -31.84 -17.23
CA GLN A 46 -6.84 -31.88 -17.45
C GLN A 46 -6.28 -30.50 -17.85
N GLN A 47 -6.96 -29.77 -18.73
CA GLN A 47 -6.57 -28.40 -19.10
C GLN A 47 -6.60 -27.46 -17.88
N ARG A 48 -7.63 -27.56 -17.04
CA ARG A 48 -7.72 -26.77 -15.80
C ARG A 48 -6.59 -27.09 -14.83
N ILE A 49 -6.26 -28.37 -14.65
CA ILE A 49 -5.14 -28.79 -13.80
C ILE A 49 -3.82 -28.16 -14.29
N VAL A 50 -3.54 -28.26 -15.59
CA VAL A 50 -2.32 -27.67 -16.20
C VAL A 50 -2.28 -26.16 -15.98
N LEU A 51 -3.40 -25.46 -16.22
CA LEU A 51 -3.48 -24.02 -15.99
C LEU A 51 -3.29 -23.66 -14.51
N SER A 52 -3.92 -24.38 -13.59
CA SER A 52 -3.79 -24.16 -12.15
C SER A 52 -2.36 -24.39 -11.66
N LEU A 53 -1.66 -25.41 -12.18
CA LEU A 53 -0.25 -25.64 -11.87
C LEU A 53 0.65 -24.50 -12.38
N PHE A 54 0.38 -23.99 -13.58
CA PHE A 54 1.07 -22.81 -14.10
C PHE A 54 0.85 -21.58 -13.22
N LEU A 55 -0.40 -21.33 -12.78
CA LEU A 55 -0.72 -20.22 -11.88
C LEU A 55 -0.04 -20.37 -10.51
N LEU A 56 0.02 -21.58 -9.97
CA LEU A 56 0.73 -21.87 -8.72
C LEU A 56 2.20 -21.44 -8.82
N LYS A 57 2.87 -21.80 -9.92
CA LYS A 57 4.27 -21.42 -10.16
C LYS A 57 4.45 -19.91 -10.26
N LEU A 58 3.53 -19.21 -10.89
CA LEU A 58 3.56 -17.74 -10.99
C LEU A 58 3.40 -17.08 -9.60
N LEU A 59 2.51 -17.60 -8.76
CA LEU A 59 2.33 -17.12 -7.39
C LEU A 59 3.59 -17.34 -6.55
N GLN A 60 4.25 -18.48 -6.71
CA GLN A 60 5.51 -18.76 -6.03
C GLN A 60 6.61 -17.75 -6.44
N GLN A 61 6.73 -17.45 -7.73
CA GLN A 61 7.66 -16.43 -8.20
C GLN A 61 7.34 -15.03 -7.66
N GLN A 62 6.06 -14.67 -7.56
CA GLN A 62 5.68 -13.41 -6.93
C GLN A 62 6.02 -13.38 -5.44
N LEU A 63 5.82 -14.48 -4.72
CA LEU A 63 6.17 -14.56 -3.30
C LEU A 63 7.68 -14.35 -3.11
N GLU A 64 8.50 -15.02 -3.92
CA GLU A 64 9.95 -14.83 -3.92
C GLU A 64 10.36 -13.39 -4.24
N ALA A 65 9.70 -12.76 -5.22
CA ALA A 65 9.94 -11.36 -5.58
C ALA A 65 9.57 -10.39 -4.45
N ILE A 66 8.43 -10.61 -3.79
CA ILE A 66 7.99 -9.81 -2.63
C ILE A 66 9.00 -9.95 -1.49
N ASN A 67 9.40 -11.17 -1.16
CA ASN A 67 10.37 -11.42 -0.09
C ASN A 67 11.74 -10.79 -0.42
N GLY A 68 12.21 -10.93 -1.67
CA GLY A 68 13.45 -10.31 -2.11
C GLY A 68 13.40 -8.79 -2.06
N SER A 69 12.28 -8.19 -2.52
CA SER A 69 12.07 -6.75 -2.47
C SER A 69 12.00 -6.23 -1.04
N ALA A 70 11.28 -6.90 -0.15
CA ALA A 70 11.16 -6.54 1.26
C ALA A 70 12.53 -6.62 1.96
N GLY A 71 13.26 -7.72 1.77
CA GLY A 71 14.60 -7.90 2.33
C GLY A 71 15.59 -6.84 1.84
N LYS A 72 15.52 -6.46 0.55
CA LYS A 72 16.33 -5.36 0.01
C LYS A 72 15.97 -4.02 0.65
N ALA A 73 14.67 -3.70 0.74
CA ALA A 73 14.22 -2.44 1.34
C ALA A 73 14.66 -2.31 2.81
N VAL A 74 14.59 -3.41 3.58
CA VAL A 74 15.11 -3.45 4.96
C VAL A 74 16.61 -3.16 4.98
N LYS A 75 17.40 -3.87 4.17
CA LYS A 75 18.85 -3.68 4.12
C LYS A 75 19.24 -2.24 3.74
N ASP A 76 18.62 -1.70 2.69
CA ASP A 76 18.87 -0.34 2.24
C ASP A 76 18.51 0.67 3.35
N SER A 77 17.42 0.44 4.09
CA SER A 77 17.04 1.29 5.23
C SER A 77 18.01 1.20 6.41
N GLU A 78 18.51 0.00 6.72
CA GLU A 78 19.51 -0.22 7.79
C GLU A 78 20.83 0.52 7.49
N GLU A 79 21.26 0.52 6.23
CA GLU A 79 22.45 1.27 5.79
C GLU A 79 22.25 2.79 5.98
N MET A 80 21.08 3.30 5.62
CA MET A 80 20.74 4.72 5.82
C MET A 80 20.73 5.09 7.32
N PHE A 81 20.12 4.27 8.18
CA PHE A 81 20.12 4.51 9.62
C PHE A 81 21.54 4.43 10.21
N THR A 82 22.38 3.53 9.72
CA THR A 82 23.79 3.42 10.13
C THR A 82 24.55 4.72 9.83
N HIS A 83 24.36 5.30 8.64
CA HIS A 83 24.95 6.59 8.30
C HIS A 83 24.44 7.72 9.20
N MET A 84 23.14 7.76 9.52
CA MET A 84 22.58 8.75 10.44
C MET A 84 23.15 8.63 11.85
N ILE A 85 23.25 7.42 12.39
CA ILE A 85 23.86 7.16 13.70
C ILE A 85 25.31 7.64 13.70
N HIS A 86 26.06 7.34 12.64
CA HIS A 86 27.44 7.79 12.51
C HIS A 86 27.56 9.33 12.56
N LEU A 87 26.69 10.05 11.85
CA LEU A 87 26.65 11.52 11.86
C LEU A 87 26.32 12.09 13.25
N ILE A 88 25.37 11.48 13.97
CA ILE A 88 25.01 11.91 15.32
C ILE A 88 26.19 11.71 16.28
N VAL A 89 26.83 10.53 16.25
CA VAL A 89 28.01 10.23 17.08
C VAL A 89 29.16 11.18 16.74
N LYS A 90 29.40 11.47 15.46
CA LYS A 90 30.43 12.43 15.03
C LYS A 90 30.15 13.83 15.56
N THR A 91 28.90 14.29 15.48
CA THR A 91 28.47 15.58 16.02
C THR A 91 28.68 15.65 17.52
N SER A 92 28.34 14.58 18.26
CA SER A 92 28.58 14.50 19.71
C SER A 92 30.06 14.67 20.06
N ARG A 93 30.97 14.04 19.32
CA ARG A 93 32.43 14.18 19.53
C ARG A 93 32.90 15.61 19.25
N ASN A 94 32.37 16.26 18.22
CA ASN A 94 32.71 17.65 17.91
C ASN A 94 32.29 18.60 19.05
N VAL A 95 31.08 18.42 19.58
CA VAL A 95 30.58 19.21 20.72
C VAL A 95 31.46 18.99 21.96
N GLU A 96 31.81 17.75 22.27
CA GLU A 96 32.72 17.42 23.37
C GLU A 96 34.07 18.14 23.20
N GLN A 97 34.67 18.05 22.02
CA GLN A 97 35.96 18.69 21.75
C GLN A 97 35.90 20.21 21.90
N GLN A 98 34.82 20.86 21.45
CA GLN A 98 34.63 22.30 21.62
C GLN A 98 34.51 22.68 23.10
N ILE A 99 33.73 21.94 23.89
CA ILE A 99 33.60 22.16 25.33
C ILE A 99 34.97 22.04 26.02
N ARG A 100 35.75 21.01 25.68
CA ARG A 100 37.09 20.80 26.26
C ARG A 100 38.07 21.90 25.89
N SER A 101 38.08 22.34 24.63
CA SER A 101 38.94 23.43 24.16
C SER A 101 38.60 24.76 24.86
N GLN A 102 37.32 25.06 25.04
CA GLN A 102 36.90 26.27 25.75
C GLN A 102 37.23 26.17 27.24
N GLN A 103 37.00 24.99 27.86
CA GLN A 103 37.35 24.72 29.24
C GLN A 103 38.85 24.98 29.49
N GLU A 104 39.73 24.47 28.63
CA GLU A 104 41.18 24.66 28.76
C GLU A 104 41.56 26.14 28.68
N THR A 105 40.97 26.87 27.74
CA THR A 105 41.20 28.32 27.54
C THR A 105 40.77 29.13 28.76
N GLU A 106 39.56 28.92 29.26
CA GLU A 106 39.03 29.63 30.43
C GLU A 106 39.82 29.29 31.70
N VAL A 107 40.20 28.02 31.88
CA VAL A 107 41.03 27.58 33.02
C VAL A 107 42.43 28.19 32.96
N SER A 108 43.06 28.27 31.77
CA SER A 108 44.35 28.94 31.62
C SER A 108 44.26 30.42 31.99
N GLY A 109 43.23 31.12 31.50
CA GLY A 109 43.02 32.53 31.82
C GLY A 109 42.81 32.78 33.32
N VAL A 110 42.05 31.91 34.00
CA VAL A 110 41.86 32.00 35.46
C VAL A 110 43.17 31.73 36.21
N LYS A 111 43.96 30.74 35.78
CA LYS A 111 45.27 30.45 36.41
C LYS A 111 46.24 31.62 36.30
N GLU A 112 46.28 32.30 35.15
CA GLU A 112 47.12 33.50 34.97
C GLU A 112 46.71 34.65 35.91
N LEU A 113 45.40 34.86 36.10
CA LEU A 113 44.89 35.84 37.05
C LEU A 113 45.22 35.45 38.50
N GLN A 114 45.11 34.17 38.82
CA GLN A 114 45.48 33.64 40.12
C GLN A 114 46.98 33.88 40.42
N GLU A 115 47.87 33.58 39.47
CA GLU A 115 49.31 33.78 39.64
C GLU A 115 49.68 35.25 39.84
N LYS A 116 49.04 36.16 39.08
CA LYS A 116 49.20 37.61 39.26
C LYS A 116 48.79 38.06 40.66
N LEU A 117 47.63 37.60 41.14
CA LEU A 117 47.13 37.96 42.47
C LEU A 117 48.02 37.37 43.58
N GLU A 118 48.51 36.15 43.41
CA GLU A 118 49.46 35.55 44.35
C GLU A 118 50.78 36.33 44.41
N GLN A 119 51.28 36.83 43.27
CA GLN A 119 52.46 37.69 43.23
C GLN A 119 52.20 39.05 43.91
N GLU A 120 51.03 39.65 43.69
CA GLU A 120 50.65 40.91 44.36
C GLU A 120 50.56 40.73 45.88
N ILE A 121 49.95 39.63 46.36
CA ILE A 121 49.90 39.30 47.78
C ILE A 121 51.31 39.14 48.36
N ARG A 122 52.25 38.50 47.63
CA ARG A 122 53.64 38.36 48.07
C ARG A 122 54.33 39.72 48.23
N GLU A 123 54.17 40.61 47.26
CA GLU A 123 54.72 41.98 47.33
C GLU A 123 54.10 42.80 48.46
N LEU A 124 52.78 42.73 48.64
CA LEU A 124 52.09 43.42 49.74
C LEU A 124 52.55 42.92 51.11
N LYS A 125 52.71 41.60 51.29
CA LYS A 125 53.26 41.03 52.53
C LYS A 125 54.69 41.49 52.81
N ARG A 126 55.53 41.64 51.77
CA ARG A 126 56.89 42.17 51.91
C ARG A 126 56.86 43.65 52.37
N LYS A 127 56.07 44.49 51.70
CA LYS A 127 55.91 45.91 52.05
C LYS A 127 55.35 46.10 53.47
N ASP A 128 54.38 45.28 53.87
CA ASP A 128 53.83 45.28 55.23
C ASP A 128 54.90 44.96 56.29
N ALA A 129 55.74 43.95 56.04
CA ALA A 129 56.84 43.58 56.95
C ALA A 129 57.88 44.70 57.09
N GLU A 130 58.22 45.39 55.99
CA GLU A 130 59.15 46.54 56.00
C GLU A 130 58.58 47.74 56.76
N LEU A 131 57.30 48.05 56.57
CA LEU A 131 56.57 49.07 57.33
C LEU A 131 56.52 48.74 58.82
N LYS A 132 56.29 47.46 59.16
CA LYS A 132 56.28 46.99 60.55
C LYS A 132 57.66 47.13 61.21
N GLN A 133 58.73 46.71 60.53
CA GLN A 133 60.10 46.89 61.05
C GLN A 133 60.43 48.36 61.32
N LEU A 134 60.03 49.27 60.42
CA LEU A 134 60.23 50.70 60.62
C LEU A 134 59.44 51.19 61.85
N SER A 135 58.15 50.80 61.96
CA SER A 135 57.30 51.16 63.09
C SER A 135 57.84 50.66 64.44
N ASP A 136 58.52 49.52 64.46
CA ASP A 136 59.10 48.92 65.66
C ASP A 136 60.49 49.50 66.02
N THR A 137 61.01 50.46 65.24
CA THR A 137 62.33 51.08 65.48
C THR A 137 62.28 52.04 66.69
N PRO A 138 63.04 51.80 67.78
CA PRO A 138 62.96 52.62 69.00
C PRO A 138 63.63 54.00 68.87
N ASP A 139 64.64 54.10 68.00
CA ASP A 139 65.38 55.36 67.78
C ASP A 139 64.61 56.28 66.84
N HIS A 140 64.23 57.45 67.35
CA HIS A 140 63.38 58.39 66.65
C HIS A 140 64.10 59.03 65.45
N ASN A 141 65.42 59.22 65.52
CA ASN A 141 66.19 59.77 64.41
C ASN A 141 66.32 58.77 63.26
N GLN A 142 66.59 57.50 63.57
CA GLN A 142 66.66 56.43 62.57
C GLN A 142 65.30 56.14 61.92
N PHE A 143 64.20 56.23 62.67
CA PHE A 143 62.85 56.20 62.11
C PHE A 143 62.66 57.32 61.07
N LEU A 144 62.92 58.58 61.45
CA LEU A 144 62.73 59.74 60.57
C LEU A 144 63.63 59.69 59.33
N HIS A 145 64.85 59.16 59.47
CA HIS A 145 65.77 58.98 58.35
C HIS A 145 65.27 57.93 57.34
N ASN A 146 64.70 56.83 57.81
CA ASN A 146 64.28 55.72 56.95
C ASN A 146 62.83 55.86 56.43
N TYR A 147 62.01 56.68 57.08
CA TYR A 147 60.61 56.92 56.72
C TYR A 147 60.37 57.30 55.25
N PRO A 148 61.12 58.24 54.63
CA PRO A 148 60.89 58.64 53.24
C PRO A 148 61.07 57.49 52.24
N SER A 149 61.97 56.55 52.53
CA SER A 149 62.24 55.40 51.66
C SER A 149 61.12 54.37 51.73
N VAL A 150 60.50 54.18 52.91
CA VAL A 150 59.42 53.20 53.10
C VAL A 150 58.06 53.79 52.70
N SER A 151 57.83 55.10 52.85
CA SER A 151 56.59 55.76 52.41
C SER A 151 56.41 55.67 50.89
N ALA A 152 57.51 55.78 50.13
CA ALA A 152 57.50 55.61 48.66
C ALA A 152 57.09 54.19 48.21
N LEU A 153 57.18 53.19 49.09
CA LEU A 153 56.75 51.82 48.79
C LEU A 153 55.23 51.65 48.94
N SER A 154 54.55 52.51 49.69
CA SER A 154 53.10 52.40 49.97
C SER A 154 52.21 52.80 48.80
N GLU A 155 52.72 53.62 47.87
CA GLU A 155 52.03 54.01 46.64
C GLU A 155 52.05 52.85 45.64
N SER A 156 51.12 51.90 45.79
CA SER A 156 50.94 50.80 44.84
C SER A 156 49.98 51.21 43.72
N THR A 157 50.47 51.22 42.48
CA THR A 157 49.72 51.54 41.25
C THR A 157 48.83 50.40 40.75
N HIS A 158 48.85 49.23 41.38
CA HIS A 158 48.30 48.00 40.78
C HIS A 158 46.94 47.55 41.35
N SER A 159 46.01 48.47 41.59
CA SER A 159 44.61 48.06 41.81
C SER A 159 43.93 47.79 40.46
N SER A 160 44.42 46.83 39.67
CA SER A 160 43.69 46.37 38.49
C SER A 160 42.47 45.58 38.96
N SER A 161 41.27 46.11 38.72
CA SER A 161 40.01 45.43 39.04
C SER A 161 39.98 44.07 38.34
N ILE A 162 40.17 42.99 39.10
CA ILE A 162 40.05 41.62 38.58
C ILE A 162 38.58 41.38 38.29
N HIS A 163 38.22 41.40 37.00
CA HIS A 163 36.85 41.17 36.57
C HIS A 163 36.60 39.66 36.53
N ILE A 164 35.96 39.12 37.56
CA ILE A 164 35.53 37.71 37.57
C ILE A 164 34.28 37.60 36.69
N ARG A 165 34.35 36.82 35.61
CA ARG A 165 33.18 36.54 34.76
C ARG A 165 32.21 35.57 35.47
N PRO A 166 30.88 35.73 35.30
CA PRO A 166 29.89 34.82 35.87
C PRO A 166 30.03 33.37 35.35
N LEU A 167 29.73 32.38 36.22
CA LEU A 167 29.94 30.93 36.07
C LEU A 167 29.18 30.19 34.94
N ARG A 168 28.48 30.87 34.03
CA ARG A 168 27.63 30.23 33.02
C ARG A 168 28.37 29.79 31.75
N TYR A 169 29.51 29.13 31.90
CA TYR A 169 30.42 28.85 30.77
C TYR A 169 29.83 27.93 29.69
N PHE A 170 28.87 27.06 30.03
CA PHE A 170 28.39 26.01 29.11
C PHE A 170 26.86 25.79 29.11
N GLU A 171 26.09 26.64 29.80
CA GLU A 171 24.63 26.54 29.83
C GLU A 171 24.03 26.69 28.42
N ASP A 172 24.55 27.64 27.64
CA ASP A 172 24.10 27.90 26.27
C ASP A 172 24.39 26.72 25.32
N VAL A 173 25.53 26.04 25.50
CA VAL A 173 25.87 24.83 24.73
C VAL A 173 24.86 23.71 25.03
N THR A 174 24.52 23.53 26.31
CA THR A 174 23.54 22.54 26.72
C THR A 174 22.14 22.85 26.16
N ALA A 175 21.74 24.12 26.18
CA ALA A 175 20.48 24.58 25.59
C ALA A 175 20.44 24.34 24.07
N ALA A 176 21.52 24.66 23.35
CA ALA A 176 21.61 24.44 21.91
C ALA A 176 21.57 22.95 21.51
N VAL A 177 22.27 22.08 22.27
CA VAL A 177 22.21 20.62 22.05
C VAL A 177 20.81 20.07 22.33
N LYS A 178 20.12 20.63 23.34
CA LYS A 178 18.71 20.30 23.62
C LYS A 178 17.81 20.67 22.45
N GLU A 179 17.92 21.88 21.92
CA GLU A 179 17.16 22.32 20.75
C GLU A 179 17.42 21.44 19.52
N LEU A 180 18.69 21.05 19.28
CA LEU A 180 19.04 20.14 18.20
C LEU A 180 18.35 18.78 18.33
N ARG A 181 18.37 18.18 19.53
CA ARG A 181 17.67 16.92 19.78
C ARG A 181 16.19 17.04 19.48
N ASP A 182 15.55 18.09 20.01
CA ASP A 182 14.10 18.26 19.92
C ASP A 182 13.70 18.41 18.43
N LYS A 183 14.47 19.17 17.64
CA LYS A 183 14.30 19.25 16.17
C LYS A 183 14.45 17.91 15.45
N ILE A 184 15.46 17.12 15.81
CA ILE A 184 15.67 15.78 15.20
C ILE A 184 14.47 14.87 15.53
N GLN A 185 13.97 14.90 16.77
CA GLN A 185 12.82 14.10 17.18
C GLN A 185 11.55 14.49 16.43
N ASP A 186 11.33 15.79 16.21
CA ASP A 186 10.18 16.29 15.45
C ASP A 186 10.22 15.81 13.99
N ILE A 187 11.37 15.96 13.34
CA ILE A 187 11.56 15.48 11.96
C ILE A 187 11.30 13.97 11.86
N VAL A 188 11.84 13.17 12.78
CA VAL A 188 11.66 11.71 12.78
C VAL A 188 10.19 11.34 12.96
N ARG A 189 9.49 12.01 13.88
CA ARG A 189 8.07 11.72 14.14
C ARG A 189 7.19 12.06 12.94
N ASP A 190 7.38 13.24 12.35
CA ASP A 190 6.56 13.70 11.23
C ASP A 190 6.81 12.82 9.98
N THR A 191 8.08 12.54 9.67
CA THR A 191 8.42 11.66 8.53
C THR A 191 7.96 10.23 8.72
N TRP A 192 8.02 9.69 9.95
CA TRP A 192 7.53 8.35 10.25
C TRP A 192 6.03 8.18 9.96
N THR A 193 5.22 9.19 10.31
CA THR A 193 3.78 9.15 10.00
C THR A 193 3.51 9.09 8.50
N ASN A 194 4.29 9.81 7.69
CA ASN A 194 4.17 9.79 6.23
C ASN A 194 4.61 8.46 5.62
N ILE A 195 5.70 7.86 6.12
CA ILE A 195 6.17 6.54 5.67
C ILE A 195 5.11 5.47 5.97
N SER A 196 4.52 5.51 7.17
CA SER A 196 3.46 4.57 7.58
C SER A 196 2.22 4.66 6.68
N LEU A 197 1.81 5.89 6.31
CA LEU A 197 0.69 6.11 5.39
C LEU A 197 0.98 5.59 3.97
N THR A 198 2.20 5.82 3.48
CA THR A 198 2.63 5.37 2.14
C THR A 198 2.66 3.84 2.03
N GLN A 199 3.03 3.13 3.10
CA GLN A 199 2.99 1.66 3.17
C GLN A 199 1.54 1.11 3.14
N LEU A 200 0.59 1.86 3.72
CA LEU A 200 -0.82 1.47 3.74
C LEU A 200 -1.48 1.64 2.36
N ASP A 201 -1.19 2.75 1.67
CA ASP A 201 -1.73 3.03 0.32
C ASP A 201 -1.21 2.07 -0.75
N ALA A 202 0.06 1.63 -0.63
CA ALA A 202 0.63 0.59 -1.49
C ALA A 202 -0.08 -0.76 -1.31
N SER A 203 -0.48 -1.10 -0.08
CA SER A 203 -1.19 -2.35 0.23
C SER A 203 -2.65 -2.34 -0.24
N LEU A 204 -3.31 -1.18 -0.25
CA LEU A 204 -4.71 -1.05 -0.69
C LEU A 204 -4.85 -0.99 -2.22
N SER A 205 -3.82 -0.50 -2.93
CA SER A 205 -3.85 -0.32 -4.39
C SER A 205 -3.77 -1.63 -5.19
N ASP A 206 -3.11 -2.67 -4.66
CA ASP A 206 -2.92 -3.94 -5.39
C ASP A 206 -4.18 -4.82 -5.43
N SER A 207 -5.16 -4.57 -4.57
CA SER A 207 -6.47 -5.23 -4.64
C SER A 207 -7.35 -4.74 -5.79
N GLN A 208 -6.96 -3.66 -6.48
CA GLN A 208 -7.80 -2.93 -7.46
C GLN A 208 -7.15 -2.73 -8.84
N ALA A 209 -6.03 -3.37 -9.15
CA ALA A 209 -5.47 -3.27 -10.50
C ALA A 209 -6.42 -3.93 -11.52
N GLU A 210 -7.03 -3.13 -12.40
CA GLU A 210 -7.84 -3.63 -13.51
C GLU A 210 -6.99 -4.48 -14.45
N PRO A 211 -7.49 -5.65 -14.90
CA PRO A 211 -6.78 -6.46 -15.88
C PRO A 211 -6.50 -5.65 -17.15
N LYS A 212 -5.24 -5.59 -17.60
CA LYS A 212 -4.83 -4.86 -18.81
C LYS A 212 -4.63 -5.75 -20.04
N SER A 213 -4.76 -7.07 -19.89
CA SER A 213 -4.58 -8.05 -20.96
C SER A 213 -5.74 -9.04 -20.99
N ARG A 214 -6.08 -9.58 -22.18
CA ARG A 214 -7.12 -10.60 -22.33
C ARG A 214 -6.90 -11.81 -21.40
N ALA A 215 -5.65 -12.24 -21.23
CA ALA A 215 -5.30 -13.30 -20.29
C ALA A 215 -5.60 -12.94 -18.83
N GLY A 216 -5.42 -11.67 -18.44
CA GLY A 216 -5.80 -11.16 -17.13
C GLY A 216 -7.32 -11.16 -16.93
N PHE A 217 -8.08 -10.76 -17.94
CA PHE A 217 -9.55 -10.79 -17.90
C PHE A 217 -10.11 -12.22 -17.79
N LEU A 218 -9.52 -13.17 -18.53
CA LEU A 218 -9.93 -14.58 -18.51
C LEU A 218 -9.80 -15.24 -17.13
N LYS A 219 -8.97 -14.68 -16.22
CA LYS A 219 -8.91 -15.12 -14.80
C LYS A 219 -10.25 -14.95 -14.07
N HIS A 220 -11.07 -14.01 -14.50
CA HIS A 220 -12.39 -13.73 -13.96
C HIS A 220 -13.53 -14.30 -14.83
N SER A 221 -13.21 -15.22 -15.75
CA SER A 221 -14.19 -15.73 -16.72
C SER A 221 -15.37 -16.43 -16.03
N CYS A 222 -16.56 -16.05 -16.45
CA CYS A 222 -17.81 -16.62 -16.00
C CYS A 222 -18.56 -17.20 -17.20
N ARG A 223 -19.14 -18.38 -17.01
CA ARG A 223 -19.98 -19.02 -18.03
C ARG A 223 -21.39 -18.50 -17.87
N ILE A 224 -21.89 -17.80 -18.90
CA ILE A 224 -23.24 -17.27 -18.96
C ILE A 224 -24.12 -18.15 -19.84
N THR A 225 -25.32 -18.44 -19.38
CA THR A 225 -26.39 -19.07 -20.18
C THR A 225 -27.64 -18.20 -20.14
N LEU A 226 -28.37 -18.16 -21.25
CA LEU A 226 -29.59 -17.36 -21.40
C LEU A 226 -30.78 -18.10 -20.80
N ASP A 227 -31.62 -17.37 -20.06
CA ASP A 227 -32.82 -17.91 -19.43
C ASP A 227 -34.02 -17.88 -20.40
N PRO A 228 -34.52 -19.06 -20.86
CA PRO A 228 -35.66 -19.14 -21.77
C PRO A 228 -36.96 -18.59 -21.19
N ASN A 229 -37.09 -18.52 -19.86
CA ASN A 229 -38.28 -17.99 -19.20
C ASN A 229 -38.35 -16.46 -19.28
N THR A 230 -37.21 -15.80 -19.51
CA THR A 230 -37.13 -14.34 -19.65
C THR A 230 -37.19 -13.89 -21.11
N ALA A 231 -36.79 -14.76 -22.05
CA ALA A 231 -36.64 -14.41 -23.45
C ALA A 231 -37.93 -13.90 -24.11
N HIS A 232 -37.85 -12.75 -24.77
CA HIS A 232 -38.95 -12.20 -25.56
C HIS A 232 -39.41 -13.16 -26.67
N ARG A 233 -40.69 -13.11 -27.05
CA ARG A 233 -41.30 -14.02 -28.04
C ARG A 233 -40.65 -13.93 -29.43
N ASN A 234 -40.05 -12.81 -29.79
CA ASN A 234 -39.35 -12.62 -31.07
C ASN A 234 -37.86 -13.02 -31.01
N LEU A 235 -37.40 -13.64 -29.92
CA LEU A 235 -36.04 -14.16 -29.79
C LEU A 235 -36.07 -15.68 -29.84
N ASN A 236 -35.30 -16.27 -30.76
CA ASN A 236 -35.11 -17.71 -30.85
C ASN A 236 -33.80 -18.12 -30.16
N LEU A 237 -33.92 -18.86 -29.06
CA LEU A 237 -32.81 -19.48 -28.34
C LEU A 237 -32.44 -20.84 -28.96
N LEU A 238 -31.19 -20.96 -29.42
CA LEU A 238 -30.67 -22.21 -29.96
C LEU A 238 -30.25 -23.16 -28.82
N LEU A 239 -31.14 -24.08 -28.47
CA LEU A 239 -30.92 -25.07 -27.40
C LEU A 239 -29.72 -25.99 -27.70
N SER A 240 -29.43 -26.25 -28.97
CA SER A 240 -28.31 -27.09 -29.43
C SER A 240 -26.93 -26.50 -29.09
N GLU A 241 -26.84 -25.19 -28.83
CA GLU A 241 -25.61 -24.52 -28.36
C GLU A 241 -25.64 -24.26 -26.84
N GLY A 242 -26.51 -24.97 -26.10
CA GLY A 242 -26.60 -24.91 -24.64
C GLY A 242 -27.12 -23.57 -24.11
N ASN A 243 -28.11 -22.98 -24.78
CA ASN A 243 -28.73 -21.69 -24.44
C ASN A 243 -27.74 -20.51 -24.43
N ARG A 244 -26.71 -20.53 -25.28
CA ARG A 244 -25.71 -19.46 -25.36
C ARG A 244 -25.83 -18.57 -26.58
N LYS A 245 -26.76 -18.89 -27.46
CA LYS A 245 -26.99 -18.14 -28.70
C LYS A 245 -28.45 -17.81 -28.84
N VAL A 246 -28.69 -16.56 -29.19
CA VAL A 246 -30.02 -15.99 -29.41
C VAL A 246 -30.02 -15.27 -30.74
N THR A 247 -31.09 -15.47 -31.50
CA THR A 247 -31.29 -14.84 -32.79
C THR A 247 -32.63 -14.15 -32.80
N TYR A 248 -32.68 -12.91 -33.29
CA TYR A 248 -33.96 -12.24 -33.55
C TYR A 248 -34.67 -12.89 -34.74
N THR A 249 -35.99 -13.04 -34.63
CA THR A 249 -36.85 -13.58 -35.69
C THR A 249 -38.18 -12.83 -35.71
N ASP A 250 -38.69 -12.55 -36.90
CA ASP A 250 -40.00 -11.91 -37.08
C ASP A 250 -41.16 -12.86 -36.71
N GLN A 251 -40.88 -14.16 -36.59
CA GLN A 251 -41.86 -15.15 -36.15
C GLN A 251 -41.86 -15.29 -34.64
N GLN A 252 -43.02 -15.09 -34.02
CA GLN A 252 -43.20 -15.30 -32.59
C GLN A 252 -42.97 -16.78 -32.23
N GLN A 253 -42.02 -17.00 -31.32
CA GLN A 253 -41.71 -18.29 -30.75
C GLN A 253 -42.81 -18.72 -29.78
N SER A 254 -43.12 -20.02 -29.82
CA SER A 254 -44.15 -20.68 -29.01
C SER A 254 -43.70 -20.95 -27.56
N TYR A 255 -43.14 -19.94 -26.90
CA TYR A 255 -42.80 -20.04 -25.49
C TYR A 255 -44.05 -19.99 -24.60
N SER A 256 -44.04 -20.79 -23.54
CA SER A 256 -45.06 -20.75 -22.48
C SER A 256 -45.10 -19.38 -21.81
N ASP A 257 -46.29 -18.93 -21.41
CA ASP A 257 -46.43 -17.70 -20.63
C ASP A 257 -45.68 -17.82 -19.30
N HIS A 258 -44.91 -16.79 -18.96
CA HIS A 258 -44.11 -16.75 -17.73
C HIS A 258 -44.04 -15.30 -17.22
N PRO A 259 -44.22 -15.05 -15.90
CA PRO A 259 -44.23 -13.69 -15.35
C PRO A 259 -42.91 -12.91 -15.55
N ASP A 260 -41.78 -13.63 -15.65
CA ASP A 260 -40.48 -13.02 -15.93
C ASP A 260 -40.19 -12.75 -17.42
N ARG A 261 -41.13 -13.06 -18.33
CA ARG A 261 -40.91 -12.90 -19.77
C ARG A 261 -41.05 -11.45 -20.19
N PHE A 262 -40.08 -10.94 -20.96
CA PHE A 262 -40.23 -9.63 -21.58
C PHE A 262 -41.31 -9.66 -22.66
N THR A 263 -42.21 -8.66 -22.63
CA THR A 263 -43.34 -8.56 -23.58
C THR A 263 -43.23 -7.38 -24.53
N GLU A 264 -42.48 -6.33 -24.16
CA GLU A 264 -42.39 -5.08 -24.94
C GLU A 264 -41.08 -4.97 -25.73
N TRP A 265 -39.94 -5.32 -25.11
CA TRP A 265 -38.62 -5.20 -25.72
C TRP A 265 -38.00 -6.58 -25.98
N CYS A 266 -37.28 -6.72 -27.10
CA CYS A 266 -36.55 -7.94 -27.46
C CYS A 266 -35.32 -8.13 -26.54
N GLN A 267 -35.55 -8.68 -25.36
CA GLN A 267 -34.55 -8.87 -24.31
C GLN A 267 -34.56 -10.31 -23.78
N VAL A 268 -33.44 -10.70 -23.18
CA VAL A 268 -33.25 -11.97 -22.47
C VAL A 268 -32.22 -11.76 -21.36
N LEU A 269 -32.44 -12.36 -20.19
CA LEU A 269 -31.50 -12.33 -19.08
C LEU A 269 -30.64 -13.60 -19.04
N SER A 270 -29.52 -13.52 -18.33
CA SER A 270 -28.79 -14.71 -17.91
C SER A 270 -29.55 -15.47 -16.84
N ARG A 271 -29.37 -16.79 -16.80
CA ARG A 271 -29.85 -17.63 -15.71
C ARG A 271 -29.01 -17.42 -14.44
N GLU A 272 -27.71 -17.24 -14.61
CA GLU A 272 -26.78 -17.01 -13.52
C GLU A 272 -26.87 -15.55 -13.02
N SER A 273 -26.79 -15.38 -11.70
CA SER A 273 -26.55 -14.08 -11.08
C SER A 273 -25.04 -13.86 -10.96
N LEU A 274 -24.59 -12.63 -11.19
CA LEU A 274 -23.17 -12.27 -11.10
C LEU A 274 -22.84 -11.84 -9.66
N THR A 275 -21.78 -12.42 -9.09
CA THR A 275 -21.30 -12.09 -7.74
C THR A 275 -19.79 -11.89 -7.76
N GLY A 276 -19.31 -10.73 -7.32
CA GLY A 276 -17.90 -10.35 -7.41
C GLY A 276 -17.47 -9.99 -8.84
N ARG A 277 -16.15 -10.05 -9.12
CA ARG A 277 -15.61 -9.73 -10.45
C ARG A 277 -15.90 -10.84 -11.45
N CYS A 278 -16.70 -10.51 -12.47
CA CYS A 278 -17.09 -11.44 -13.53
C CYS A 278 -16.73 -10.90 -14.91
N TYR A 279 -16.21 -11.77 -15.77
CA TYR A 279 -15.83 -11.49 -17.14
C TYR A 279 -16.53 -12.44 -18.12
N TRP A 280 -17.10 -11.90 -19.19
CA TRP A 280 -17.62 -12.70 -20.30
C TRP A 280 -17.41 -11.99 -21.64
N GLU A 281 -17.36 -12.80 -22.70
CA GLU A 281 -17.20 -12.33 -24.08
C GLU A 281 -18.45 -12.73 -24.87
N VAL A 282 -18.97 -11.82 -25.70
CA VAL A 282 -20.11 -12.06 -26.58
C VAL A 282 -19.67 -11.81 -28.02
N GLU A 283 -19.76 -12.85 -28.85
CA GLU A 283 -19.69 -12.72 -30.30
C GLU A 283 -21.07 -12.30 -30.82
N TRP A 284 -21.11 -11.30 -31.70
CA TRP A 284 -22.35 -10.87 -32.34
C TRP A 284 -22.14 -10.64 -33.83
N ARG A 285 -23.21 -10.79 -34.60
CA ARG A 285 -23.23 -10.49 -36.04
C ARG A 285 -24.37 -9.52 -36.31
N GLY A 286 -24.04 -8.34 -36.82
CA GLY A 286 -25.02 -7.31 -37.14
C GLY A 286 -25.98 -7.74 -38.25
N GLY A 287 -27.27 -7.46 -38.04
CA GLY A 287 -28.34 -7.72 -39.01
C GLY A 287 -29.07 -6.43 -39.41
N ARG A 288 -30.07 -6.56 -40.29
CA ARG A 288 -30.82 -5.45 -40.93
C ARG A 288 -31.57 -4.51 -39.96
N TYR A 289 -31.66 -4.82 -38.65
CA TYR A 289 -32.59 -4.18 -37.70
C TYR A 289 -31.96 -3.65 -36.39
N GLY A 290 -30.65 -3.38 -36.36
CA GLY A 290 -30.05 -2.51 -35.33
C GLY A 290 -28.96 -3.13 -34.46
N GLU A 291 -28.57 -2.35 -33.44
CA GLU A 291 -27.45 -2.58 -32.52
C GLU A 291 -27.77 -3.64 -31.45
N VAL A 292 -26.79 -4.48 -31.12
CA VAL A 292 -26.87 -5.43 -30.00
C VAL A 292 -26.33 -4.76 -28.74
N CYS A 293 -27.15 -4.68 -27.68
CA CYS A 293 -26.73 -4.13 -26.39
C CYS A 293 -26.46 -5.25 -25.38
N VAL A 294 -25.29 -5.22 -24.73
CA VAL A 294 -24.94 -6.09 -23.60
C VAL A 294 -24.89 -5.24 -22.34
N SER A 295 -25.57 -5.66 -21.26
CA SER A 295 -25.63 -4.90 -20.01
C SER A 295 -25.78 -5.82 -18.80
N VAL A 296 -25.46 -5.29 -17.62
CA VAL A 296 -25.76 -5.92 -16.33
C VAL A 296 -26.97 -5.23 -15.74
N VAL A 297 -27.94 -6.02 -15.28
CA VAL A 297 -29.20 -5.50 -14.72
C VAL A 297 -29.55 -6.24 -13.46
N TYR A 298 -30.24 -5.56 -12.54
CA TYR A 298 -30.84 -6.22 -11.40
C TYR A 298 -31.99 -7.12 -11.86
N LYS A 299 -32.15 -8.26 -11.18
CA LYS A 299 -33.18 -9.26 -11.51
C LYS A 299 -34.60 -8.66 -11.53
N ASN A 300 -34.86 -7.62 -10.74
CA ASN A 300 -36.16 -6.96 -10.60
C ASN A 300 -36.48 -5.91 -11.69
N ILE A 301 -35.73 -5.84 -12.80
CA ILE A 301 -36.06 -4.96 -13.92
C ILE A 301 -37.45 -5.27 -14.50
N SER A 302 -38.22 -4.22 -14.81
CA SER A 302 -39.58 -4.30 -15.37
C SER A 302 -39.62 -5.12 -16.67
N ARG A 303 -40.64 -5.98 -16.80
CA ARG A 303 -40.85 -6.87 -17.96
C ARG A 303 -41.77 -6.29 -19.05
N GLY A 304 -42.57 -5.27 -18.72
CA GLY A 304 -43.69 -4.81 -19.56
C GLY A 304 -43.87 -3.28 -19.66
N SER A 305 -42.85 -2.48 -19.36
CA SER A 305 -42.97 -1.01 -19.44
C SER A 305 -42.62 -0.46 -20.85
N ARG A 306 -43.48 0.42 -21.39
CA ARG A 306 -43.30 1.13 -22.69
C ARG A 306 -42.11 2.10 -22.73
N LEU A 307 -41.53 2.45 -21.59
CA LEU A 307 -40.30 3.22 -21.53
C LEU A 307 -39.13 2.28 -21.79
N ARG A 308 -38.31 2.56 -22.82
CA ARG A 308 -37.01 1.90 -23.03
C ARG A 308 -36.30 1.97 -21.66
N PRO A 309 -35.96 0.84 -21.02
CA PRO A 309 -35.32 0.89 -19.71
C PRO A 309 -34.13 1.82 -19.81
N LYS A 310 -34.15 2.92 -19.05
CA LYS A 310 -33.05 3.86 -19.02
C LYS A 310 -31.82 3.09 -18.54
N LEU A 311 -30.96 2.68 -19.45
CA LEU A 311 -29.61 2.15 -19.18
C LEU A 311 -28.71 3.20 -18.49
N SER A 312 -29.27 4.34 -18.08
CA SER A 312 -28.58 5.58 -17.72
C SER A 312 -28.33 5.76 -16.22
N HIS A 313 -28.36 4.70 -15.40
CA HIS A 313 -27.81 4.72 -14.04
C HIS A 313 -26.79 3.59 -13.87
N MET A 314 -25.82 3.53 -14.78
CA MET A 314 -24.57 2.83 -14.53
C MET A 314 -23.64 3.81 -13.81
N GLN A 315 -23.52 3.67 -12.48
CA GLN A 315 -22.31 4.04 -11.75
C GLN A 315 -21.06 3.46 -12.48
N PRO A 316 -19.83 3.97 -12.26
CA PRO A 316 -18.69 3.82 -13.19
C PRO A 316 -18.08 2.40 -13.35
N PHE A 317 -18.85 1.35 -13.13
CA PHE A 317 -18.42 -0.02 -12.92
C PHE A 317 -18.46 -0.93 -14.17
N LEU A 318 -18.98 -0.46 -15.30
CA LEU A 318 -19.04 -1.26 -16.54
C LEU A 318 -18.18 -0.61 -17.63
N ARG A 319 -17.12 -1.28 -18.07
CA ARG A 319 -16.36 -0.89 -19.27
C ARG A 319 -16.67 -1.87 -20.40
N LEU A 320 -17.33 -1.36 -21.44
CA LEU A 320 -17.50 -2.05 -22.71
C LEU A 320 -16.23 -1.80 -23.54
N CYS A 321 -15.47 -2.86 -23.84
CA CYS A 321 -14.37 -2.79 -24.79
C CYS A 321 -14.80 -3.45 -26.10
N GLU A 322 -14.86 -2.68 -27.18
CA GLU A 322 -15.04 -3.22 -28.53
C GLU A 322 -13.68 -3.67 -29.08
N LEU A 323 -13.49 -4.99 -29.17
CA LEU A 323 -12.49 -5.58 -30.05
C LEU A 323 -13.25 -6.03 -31.27
N LYS A 324 -12.93 -5.48 -32.47
CA LYS A 324 -13.61 -5.77 -33.75
C LYS A 324 -14.26 -7.18 -33.74
N PHE A 325 -15.60 -7.21 -33.69
CA PHE A 325 -16.50 -8.38 -33.65
C PHE A 325 -16.90 -8.99 -32.28
N ASN A 326 -16.33 -8.55 -31.15
CA ASN A 326 -16.68 -9.03 -29.82
C ASN A 326 -16.97 -7.89 -28.84
N VAL A 327 -18.05 -8.02 -28.07
CA VAL A 327 -18.34 -7.17 -26.92
C VAL A 327 -17.76 -7.83 -25.68
N VAL A 328 -16.92 -7.09 -24.97
CA VAL A 328 -16.27 -7.52 -23.74
C VAL A 328 -16.86 -6.75 -22.56
N ALA A 329 -17.32 -7.47 -21.53
CA ALA A 329 -17.85 -6.87 -20.31
C ALA A 329 -17.12 -7.40 -19.07
N LEU A 330 -16.62 -6.47 -18.25
CA LEU A 330 -16.13 -6.75 -16.90
C LEU A 330 -17.04 -6.01 -15.91
N CYS A 331 -17.64 -6.75 -14.98
CA CYS A 331 -18.38 -6.19 -13.85
C CYS A 331 -17.46 -6.22 -12.61
N LYS A 332 -17.36 -5.10 -11.89
CA LYS A 332 -16.57 -4.98 -10.65
C LYS A 332 -17.29 -5.55 -9.43
#